data_AF-A0A947FVB9-F1
#
_entry.id   AF-A0A947FVB9-F1
#
_cell.length_a   1.000
_cell.length_b   1.000
_cell.length_c   1.000
_cell.angle_alpha   90.00
_cell.angle_beta   90.00
_cell.angle_gamma   90.00
#
_symmetry.space_group_name_H-M   'P 1'
#
loop_
_entity.id
_entity.type
_entity.pdbx_description
1 polymer ?
#
loop_
_entity_poly.entity_id
_entity_poly.type
_entity_poly.pdbx_seq_one_letter_code
_entity_poly.pdbx_strand_id
1 'polypeptide(L)' 'MKDIFSFFEKPKDPLAFSAIRISLASPEKIREWSHGEVRKPETINYRTFKPERDGLF' A
#
# COMPACT_ATOMS: atom_id res chain seq x y z
N MET A 1 15.42 -23.17 -25.43
CA MET A 1 16.73 -23.15 -24.71
C MET A 1 16.85 -21.93 -23.78
N LYS A 2 16.22 -20.78 -24.06
CA LYS A 2 16.21 -19.62 -23.15
C LYS A 2 15.34 -19.83 -21.89
N ASP A 3 14.31 -20.68 -21.96
CA ASP A 3 13.32 -20.89 -20.88
C ASP A 3 13.77 -21.82 -19.74
N ILE A 4 14.88 -22.56 -19.90
CA ILE A 4 15.39 -23.45 -18.86
C ILE A 4 16.24 -22.68 -17.84
N PHE A 5 16.87 -21.57 -18.29
CA PHE A 5 17.74 -20.75 -17.45
C PHE A 5 16.97 -19.81 -16.53
N SER A 6 15.71 -19.46 -16.84
CA SER A 6 14.85 -18.64 -15.96
C SER A 6 14.43 -19.38 -14.69
N PHE A 7 14.47 -20.72 -14.68
CA PHE A 7 14.11 -21.54 -13.51
C PHE A 7 15.20 -21.53 -12.41
N PHE A 8 16.43 -21.14 -12.76
CA PHE A 8 17.56 -21.01 -11.82
C PHE A 8 17.84 -19.56 -11.42
N GLU A 9 17.05 -18.59 -11.91
CA GLU A 9 17.14 -17.22 -11.42
C GLU A 9 16.70 -17.21 -9.95
N LYS A 10 17.64 -16.88 -9.05
CA LYS A 10 17.30 -16.62 -7.64
C LYS A 10 16.16 -15.61 -7.61
N PRO A 11 15.14 -15.79 -6.76
CA PRO A 11 14.08 -14.80 -6.60
C PRO A 11 14.76 -13.46 -6.36
N LYS A 12 14.47 -12.49 -7.23
CA LYS A 12 14.99 -11.13 -7.09
C LYS A 12 14.53 -10.65 -5.73
N ASP A 13 15.46 -10.61 -4.78
CA ASP A 13 15.14 -10.25 -3.41
C ASP A 13 14.45 -8.87 -3.46
N PRO A 14 13.15 -8.78 -3.11
CA PRO A 14 12.41 -7.55 -3.26
C PRO A 14 12.96 -6.42 -2.38
N LEU A 15 13.95 -6.72 -1.54
CA LEU A 15 14.53 -5.85 -0.53
C LEU A 15 16.03 -5.56 -0.75
N ALA A 16 16.55 -5.65 -1.97
CA ALA A 16 17.92 -5.20 -2.27
C ALA A 16 18.05 -3.66 -2.25
N PHE A 17 17.80 -3.03 -1.10
CA PHE A 17 18.11 -1.62 -0.84
C PHE A 17 19.50 -1.52 -0.21
N SER A 18 20.30 -0.53 -0.63
CA SER A 18 21.63 -0.28 -0.05
C SER A 18 21.58 0.57 1.22
N ALA A 19 20.52 1.37 1.40
CA ALA A 19 20.29 2.22 2.55
C ALA A 19 18.81 2.64 2.67
N ILE A 20 18.41 3.09 3.86
CA ILE A 20 17.08 3.66 4.16
C ILE A 20 17.28 5.10 4.65
N ARG A 21 16.37 6.01 4.27
CA ARG A 21 16.37 7.41 4.72
C ARG A 21 15.03 7.77 5.35
N ILE A 22 15.08 8.60 6.40
CA ILE A 22 13.91 9.23 7.02
C ILE A 22 13.90 10.74 6.73
N SER A 23 12.73 11.30 6.47
CA SER A 23 12.51 12.73 6.25
C SER A 23 11.07 13.11 6.57
N LEU A 24 10.81 14.40 6.78
CA LEU A 24 9.45 14.92 6.91
C LEU A 24 8.73 14.88 5.56
N ALA A 25 7.47 14.42 5.56
CA ALA A 25 6.61 14.46 4.40
C ALA A 25 5.89 15.82 4.31
N SER A 26 5.81 16.39 3.10
CA SER A 26 5.01 17.60 2.86
C SER A 26 3.51 17.26 2.74
N PRO A 27 2.61 18.25 2.90
CA PRO A 27 1.18 18.04 2.70
C PRO A 27 0.84 17.46 1.32
N GLU A 28 1.55 17.87 0.26
CA GLU A 28 1.40 17.35 -1.09
C GLU A 28 1.78 15.87 -1.16
N LYS A 29 2.88 15.49 -0.49
CA LYS A 29 3.34 14.11 -0.46
C LYS A 29 2.36 13.19 0.26
N ILE A 30 1.77 13.66 1.37
CA ILE A 30 0.74 12.93 2.11
C ILE A 30 -0.50 12.71 1.24
N ARG A 31 -0.91 13.71 0.46
CA ARG A 31 -2.04 13.58 -0.48
C ARG A 31 -1.74 12.63 -1.63
N GLU A 32 -0.51 12.64 -2.16
CA GLU A 32 -0.06 11.71 -3.20
C GLU A 32 -0.14 10.25 -2.76
N TRP A 33 0.17 9.97 -1.49
CA TRP A 33 0.04 8.62 -0.91
C TRP A 33 -1.39 8.21 -0.60
N SER A 34 -2.30 9.17 -0.49
CA SER A 34 -3.68 8.89 -0.12
C SER A 34 -4.48 8.36 -1.30
N HIS A 35 -5.31 7.35 -1.04
CA HIS A 35 -6.28 6.81 -1.99
C HIS A 35 -7.70 7.37 -1.78
N GLY A 36 -7.90 8.25 -0.80
CA GLY A 36 -9.20 8.80 -0.45
C GLY A 36 -9.18 9.54 0.89
N GLU A 37 -10.12 10.45 1.07
CA GLU A 37 -10.29 11.18 2.33
C GLU A 37 -11.37 10.48 3.18
N VAL A 38 -11.00 10.11 4.42
CA VAL A 38 -11.97 9.65 5.42
C VAL A 38 -12.64 10.86 6.04
N ARG A 39 -13.97 10.96 5.88
CA ARG A 39 -14.77 12.10 6.36
C ARG A 39 -15.58 11.78 7.61
N LYS A 40 -15.69 10.50 7.92
CA LYS A 40 -16.64 9.93 8.85
C LYS A 40 -15.92 8.93 9.76
N PRO A 41 -16.14 8.97 11.08
CA PRO A 41 -15.48 8.04 12.01
C PRO A 41 -16.08 6.63 11.99
N GLU A 42 -17.14 6.40 11.23
CA GLU A 42 -17.80 5.10 11.11
C GLU A 42 -16.92 4.07 10.41
N THR A 43 -17.13 2.79 10.74
CA THR A 43 -16.32 1.68 10.24
C THR A 43 -17.15 0.76 9.36
N ILE A 44 -17.84 -0.20 9.96
CA ILE A 44 -18.71 -1.15 9.28
C ILE A 44 -20.12 -1.07 9.83
N ASN A 45 -21.09 -1.33 8.96
CA ASN A 45 -22.47 -1.44 9.38
C ASN A 45 -22.68 -2.67 10.27
N TYR A 46 -23.30 -2.49 11.44
CA TYR A 46 -23.49 -3.60 12.39
C TYR A 46 -24.42 -4.71 11.91
N ARG A 47 -25.34 -4.43 10.96
CA ARG A 47 -26.29 -5.43 10.44
C ARG A 47 -25.77 -6.12 9.19
N THR A 48 -25.23 -5.34 8.26
CA THR A 48 -24.86 -5.86 6.93
C THR A 48 -23.38 -6.22 6.83
N PHE A 49 -22.56 -5.80 7.80
CA PHE A 49 -21.10 -5.92 7.80
C PHE A 49 -20.42 -5.31 6.57
N LYS A 50 -21.12 -4.43 5.85
CA LYS A 50 -20.56 -3.65 4.75
C LYS A 50 -19.85 -2.41 5.29
N PRO A 51 -18.75 -1.97 4.67
CA PRO A 51 -18.11 -0.70 5.02
C PRO A 51 -19.06 0.48 4.87
N GLU A 52 -18.96 1.42 5.79
CA GLU A 52 -19.72 2.66 5.71
C GLU A 52 -19.09 3.64 4.72
N ARG A 53 -19.91 4.27 3.88
CA ARG A 53 -19.41 5.20 2.87
C ARG A 53 -18.73 6.40 3.52
N ASP A 54 -17.54 6.73 3.04
CA ASP A 54 -16.65 7.78 3.55
C ASP A 54 -16.07 7.48 4.95
N GLY A 55 -16.28 6.26 5.46
CA GLY A 55 -15.75 5.75 6.71
C GLY A 55 -14.30 5.29 6.60
N LEU A 56 -13.81 4.64 7.66
CA LEU A 56 -12.42 4.17 7.74
C LEU A 56 -12.12 2.97 6.81
N PHE A 57 -13.14 2.26 6.33
CA PHE A 57 -13.04 1.00 5.58
C PHE A 57 -13.62 1.12 4.18
#